data_AF-M9RBK7-F1
#
_entry.id   AF-M9RBK7-F1
#
_cell.length_a   1.000
_cell.length_b   1.000
_cell.length_c   1.000
_cell.angle_alpha   90.00
_cell.angle_beta   90.00
_cell.angle_gamma   90.00
#
_symmetry.space_group_name_H-M   'P 1'
#
loop_
_entity.id
_entity.type
_entity.pdbx_description
1 polymer ?
#
loop_
_entity_poly.entity_id
_entity_poly.type
_entity_poly.pdbx_seq_one_letter_code
_entity_poly.pdbx_strand_id
1 'polypeptide(L)'
;MTRRYVYVYVTFACRVGINASPAGYTKRIEDTEMTEQTMTIRQMCEEFSVTPRTLRFYEAKELLFPKREGQKRLYGKRDRARLKLILRGKRFGFSLEEIRQLLDLYHMDDSQEIQLRETFVLAQKHLSDMQEQRAELDEAIAELKAQMDWGAARLAKLEPIPAIAS
;
A
#
# COMPACT_ATOMS: atom_id res chain seq x y z
N MET A 1 1.54 23.37 -23.48
CA MET A 1 1.04 23.87 -22.17
C MET A 1 0.62 22.66 -21.31
N THR A 2 1.49 21.64 -21.20
CA THR A 2 1.09 20.24 -20.90
C THR A 2 2.13 19.52 -20.03
N ARG A 3 2.64 20.21 -19.00
CA ARG A 3 3.58 19.62 -18.02
C ARG A 3 3.27 19.95 -16.55
N ARG A 4 2.15 20.63 -16.28
CA ARG A 4 1.86 21.19 -14.94
C ARG A 4 0.85 20.37 -14.12
N TYR A 5 0.11 19.45 -14.70
CA TYR A 5 -0.96 18.71 -14.02
C TYR A 5 -0.59 17.30 -13.52
N VAL A 6 0.55 16.76 -13.98
CA VAL A 6 1.20 15.60 -13.35
C VAL A 6 1.59 15.91 -11.88
N TYR A 7 1.69 17.19 -11.54
CA TYR A 7 2.16 17.67 -10.24
C TYR A 7 1.15 17.44 -9.11
N VAL A 8 -0.16 17.45 -9.34
CA VAL A 8 -1.13 17.37 -8.23
C VAL A 8 -1.28 15.94 -7.70
N TYR A 9 -1.23 14.94 -8.57
CA TYR A 9 -1.33 13.52 -8.16
C TYR A 9 -0.03 12.98 -7.57
N VAL A 10 1.12 13.39 -8.11
CA VAL A 10 2.42 13.14 -7.49
C VAL A 10 2.48 13.82 -6.12
N THR A 11 1.97 15.04 -5.96
CA THR A 11 2.01 15.73 -4.65
C THR A 11 1.10 15.10 -3.60
N PHE A 12 -0.11 14.62 -3.97
CA PHE A 12 -0.97 13.92 -3.01
C PHE A 12 -0.38 12.57 -2.61
N ALA A 13 0.10 11.76 -3.58
CA ALA A 13 0.83 10.53 -3.29
C ALA A 13 2.07 10.79 -2.41
N CYS A 14 2.86 11.82 -2.72
CA CYS A 14 4.06 12.19 -1.96
C CYS A 14 3.81 12.59 -0.50
N ARG A 15 2.68 13.24 -0.21
CA ARG A 15 2.37 13.78 1.14
C ARG A 15 1.93 12.69 2.13
N VAL A 16 1.34 11.58 1.66
CA VAL A 16 0.91 10.43 2.48
C VAL A 16 2.03 9.39 2.73
N GLY A 17 3.30 9.76 2.61
CA GLY A 17 4.43 8.87 2.94
C GLY A 17 4.77 7.84 1.85
N ILE A 18 4.43 8.14 0.61
CA ILE A 18 5.08 7.54 -0.57
C ILE A 18 6.28 8.43 -0.87
N ASN A 19 7.50 7.96 -0.63
CA ASN A 19 8.72 8.72 -0.94
C ASN A 19 8.70 9.32 -2.36
N ALA A 20 8.47 10.63 -2.44
CA ALA A 20 9.02 11.51 -3.45
C ALA A 20 9.04 12.95 -2.89
N SER A 21 10.22 13.38 -2.46
CA SER A 21 10.49 14.79 -2.19
C SER A 21 10.97 15.45 -3.49
N PRO A 22 10.45 16.63 -3.90
CA PRO A 22 10.87 17.28 -5.14
C PRO A 22 12.11 18.19 -5.01
N ALA A 23 12.77 18.29 -3.84
CA ALA A 23 13.78 19.36 -3.62
C ALA A 23 15.00 18.97 -2.76
N GLY A 24 15.49 17.72 -2.83
CA GLY A 24 16.67 17.32 -2.04
C GLY A 24 17.45 16.09 -2.51
N TYR A 25 17.31 15.67 -3.77
CA TYR A 25 17.90 14.43 -4.28
C TYR A 25 19.12 14.68 -5.18
N THR A 26 20.13 15.39 -4.67
CA THR A 26 21.42 15.58 -5.38
C THR A 26 22.62 15.04 -4.62
N LYS A 27 22.44 14.22 -3.58
CA LYS A 27 23.54 13.39 -3.09
C LYS A 27 23.02 12.06 -2.54
N ARG A 28 23.51 10.98 -3.15
CA ARG A 28 23.39 9.56 -2.77
C ARG A 28 22.22 8.75 -3.40
N ILE A 29 22.06 8.84 -4.72
CA ILE A 29 21.89 7.65 -5.57
C ILE A 29 22.96 7.77 -6.66
N GLU A 30 24.14 7.28 -6.34
CA GLU A 30 25.03 6.74 -7.36
C GLU A 30 24.66 5.25 -7.45
N ASP A 31 24.43 4.79 -8.68
CA ASP A 31 24.27 3.41 -9.10
C ASP A 31 22.92 2.70 -8.86
N THR A 32 21.91 3.05 -9.66
CA THR A 32 21.22 2.00 -10.43
C THR A 32 20.74 2.60 -11.74
N GLU A 33 21.45 2.30 -12.82
CA GLU A 33 20.93 2.42 -14.18
C GLU A 33 19.59 1.67 -14.26
N MET A 34 18.47 2.38 -14.17
CA MET A 34 17.15 1.81 -14.41
C MET A 34 16.96 1.65 -15.91
N THR A 35 17.68 0.69 -16.48
CA THR A 35 17.58 0.19 -17.84
C THR A 35 16.15 -0.24 -18.16
N GLU A 36 15.82 -0.37 -19.44
CA GLU A 36 14.56 -0.95 -19.96
C GLU A 36 14.37 -2.45 -19.60
N GLN A 37 14.94 -2.91 -18.49
CA GLN A 37 14.88 -4.29 -18.07
C GLN A 37 13.46 -4.68 -17.68
N THR A 38 12.95 -5.70 -18.37
CA THR A 38 11.75 -6.42 -17.97
C THR A 38 12.11 -7.42 -16.87
N MET A 39 11.17 -7.65 -15.95
CA MET A 39 11.34 -8.58 -14.84
C MET A 39 10.50 -9.83 -15.05
N THR A 40 11.04 -10.98 -14.68
CA THR A 40 10.30 -12.24 -14.67
C THR A 40 9.36 -12.30 -13.46
N ILE A 41 8.43 -13.25 -13.48
CA ILE A 41 7.53 -13.49 -12.34
C ILE A 41 8.28 -13.72 -11.03
N ARG A 42 9.44 -14.40 -11.04
CA ARG A 42 10.23 -14.66 -9.83
C ARG A 42 10.81 -13.37 -9.26
N GLN A 43 11.44 -12.56 -10.11
CA GLN A 43 12.00 -11.26 -9.74
C GLN A 43 10.92 -10.32 -9.20
N MET A 44 9.71 -10.34 -9.79
CA MET A 44 8.57 -9.58 -9.27
C MET A 44 8.11 -10.07 -7.89
N CYS A 45 8.10 -11.38 -7.67
CA CYS A 45 7.75 -11.94 -6.35
C CYS A 45 8.75 -11.54 -5.27
N GLU A 46 10.04 -11.58 -5.60
CA GLU A 46 11.13 -11.20 -4.70
C GLU A 46 11.10 -9.69 -4.39
N GLU A 47 10.95 -8.83 -5.41
CA GLU A 47 10.97 -7.37 -5.22
C GLU A 47 9.75 -6.87 -4.43
N PHE A 48 8.56 -7.41 -4.70
CA PHE A 48 7.30 -6.92 -4.12
C PHE A 48 6.78 -7.77 -2.97
N SER A 49 7.51 -8.82 -2.58
CA SER A 49 7.10 -9.80 -1.56
C SER A 49 5.70 -10.36 -1.81
N VAL A 50 5.41 -10.66 -3.07
CA VAL A 50 4.12 -11.24 -3.51
C VAL A 50 4.30 -12.66 -4.02
N THR A 51 3.22 -13.44 -4.03
CA THR A 51 3.28 -14.79 -4.58
C THR A 51 3.05 -14.79 -6.10
N PRO A 52 3.53 -15.81 -6.84
CA PRO A 52 3.17 -16.00 -8.24
C PRO A 52 1.66 -16.12 -8.48
N ARG A 53 0.92 -16.63 -7.48
CA ARG A 53 -0.55 -16.71 -7.51
C ARG A 53 -1.16 -15.31 -7.51
N THR A 54 -0.64 -14.40 -6.68
CA THR A 54 -1.09 -12.99 -6.62
C THR A 54 -0.86 -12.27 -7.94
N LEU A 55 0.33 -12.42 -8.54
CA LEU A 55 0.64 -11.77 -9.83
C LEU A 55 -0.27 -12.27 -10.97
N ARG A 56 -0.51 -13.59 -11.03
CA ARG A 56 -1.45 -14.17 -12.00
C ARG A 56 -2.89 -13.71 -11.77
N PHE A 57 -3.28 -13.56 -10.51
CA PHE A 57 -4.60 -13.05 -10.16
C PHE A 57 -4.78 -11.60 -10.60
N TYR A 58 -3.77 -10.74 -10.43
CA TYR A 58 -3.81 -9.36 -10.94
C TYR A 58 -3.76 -9.27 -12.47
N GLU A 59 -3.04 -10.17 -13.15
CA GLU A 59 -3.11 -10.33 -14.62
C GLU A 59 -4.54 -10.72 -15.05
N ALA A 60 -5.17 -11.69 -14.37
CA ALA A 60 -6.53 -12.14 -14.69
C ALA A 60 -7.62 -11.09 -14.39
N LYS A 61 -7.32 -10.12 -13.52
CA LYS A 61 -8.17 -8.96 -13.23
C LYS A 61 -7.83 -7.74 -14.09
N GLU A 62 -7.00 -7.91 -15.12
CA GLU A 62 -6.60 -6.86 -16.06
C GLU A 62 -5.95 -5.64 -15.37
N LEU A 63 -5.30 -5.87 -14.23
CA LEU A 63 -4.60 -4.83 -13.48
C LEU A 63 -3.11 -4.75 -13.88
N LEU A 64 -2.58 -5.83 -14.44
CA LEU A 64 -1.20 -5.93 -14.94
C LEU A 64 -1.21 -6.49 -16.36
N PHE A 65 -0.29 -5.99 -17.20
CA PHE A 65 -0.25 -6.33 -18.63
C PHE A 65 1.16 -6.77 -19.04
N PRO A 66 1.69 -7.88 -18.49
CA PRO A 66 3.02 -8.36 -18.83
C PRO A 66 3.12 -8.78 -20.30
N LYS A 67 4.26 -8.52 -20.93
CA LYS A 67 4.57 -9.06 -22.25
C LYS A 67 4.83 -10.56 -22.15
N ARG A 68 4.33 -11.33 -23.10
CA ARG A 68 4.61 -12.76 -23.22
C ARG A 68 5.71 -13.01 -24.25
N GLU A 69 6.75 -13.73 -23.84
CA GLU A 69 7.81 -14.22 -24.71
C GLU A 69 7.93 -15.73 -24.54
N GLY A 70 7.34 -16.48 -25.48
CA GLY A 70 7.12 -17.91 -25.34
C GLY A 70 6.26 -18.23 -24.11
N GLN A 71 6.82 -19.01 -23.18
CA GLN A 71 6.17 -19.34 -21.91
C GLN A 71 6.45 -18.33 -20.78
N LYS A 72 7.36 -17.36 -21.00
CA LYS A 72 7.78 -16.41 -19.97
C LYS A 72 6.87 -15.18 -19.95
N ARG A 73 6.53 -14.72 -18.73
CA ARG A 73 5.89 -13.42 -18.47
C ARG A 73 6.97 -12.41 -18.10
N LEU A 74 6.98 -11.30 -18.81
CA LEU A 74 7.95 -10.21 -18.65
C LEU A 74 7.19 -8.93 -18.26
N TYR A 75 7.47 -8.44 -17.07
CA TYR A 75 6.85 -7.26 -16.47
C TYR A 75 7.73 -6.03 -16.72
N GLY A 76 7.16 -5.01 -17.35
CA GLY A 76 7.88 -3.78 -17.67
C GLY A 76 7.88 -2.77 -16.52
N LYS A 77 8.50 -1.60 -16.75
CA LYS A 77 8.48 -0.47 -15.79
C LYS A 77 7.06 -0.07 -15.37
N ARG A 78 6.12 -0.07 -16.32
CA ARG A 78 4.71 0.29 -16.06
C ARG A 78 4.03 -0.73 -15.15
N ASP A 79 4.26 -2.02 -15.34
CA ASP A 79 3.67 -3.07 -14.50
C ASP A 79 4.18 -2.99 -13.07
N ARG A 80 5.48 -2.70 -12.88
CA ARG A 80 6.06 -2.46 -11.55
C ARG A 80 5.42 -1.29 -10.84
N ALA A 81 5.27 -0.16 -11.54
CA ALA A 81 4.61 1.02 -10.99
C ALA A 81 3.14 0.72 -10.62
N ARG A 82 2.40 0.04 -11.50
CA ARG A 82 1.02 -0.40 -11.23
C ARG A 82 0.94 -1.34 -10.03
N LEU A 83 1.79 -2.35 -9.95
CA LEU A 83 1.80 -3.29 -8.82
C LEU A 83 2.05 -2.56 -7.50
N LYS A 84 3.00 -1.61 -7.47
CA LYS A 84 3.26 -0.79 -6.28
C LYS A 84 2.03 0.00 -5.83
N LEU A 85 1.25 0.54 -6.77
CA LEU A 85 0.00 1.25 -6.47
C LEU A 85 -1.09 0.30 -5.99
N ILE A 86 -1.26 -0.87 -6.62
CA ILE A 86 -2.22 -1.88 -6.21
C ILE A 86 -1.97 -2.31 -4.76
N LEU A 87 -0.72 -2.63 -4.42
CA LEU A 87 -0.35 -3.05 -3.07
C LEU A 87 -0.61 -1.95 -2.03
N ARG A 88 -0.41 -0.68 -2.39
CA ARG A 88 -0.71 0.45 -1.51
C ARG A 88 -2.21 0.69 -1.35
N GLY A 89 -2.98 0.66 -2.45
CA GLY A 89 -4.43 0.76 -2.40
C GLY A 89 -5.04 -0.33 -1.51
N LYS A 90 -4.56 -1.58 -1.65
CA LYS A 90 -4.98 -2.68 -0.77
C LYS A 90 -4.68 -2.42 0.70
N ARG A 91 -3.58 -1.74 1.03
CA ARG A 91 -3.24 -1.37 2.42
C ARG A 91 -4.13 -0.27 2.99
N PHE A 92 -4.70 0.58 2.15
CA PHE A 92 -5.64 1.62 2.57
C PHE A 92 -7.10 1.15 2.58
N GLY A 93 -7.35 -0.15 2.40
CA GLY A 93 -8.71 -0.70 2.43
C GLY A 93 -9.44 -0.69 1.08
N PHE A 94 -8.85 -0.14 0.01
CA PHE A 94 -9.49 -0.15 -1.30
C PHE A 94 -9.71 -1.58 -1.82
N SER A 95 -10.86 -1.77 -2.44
CA SER A 95 -11.19 -2.91 -3.28
C SER A 95 -10.39 -2.87 -4.59
N LEU A 96 -10.31 -4.00 -5.27
CA LEU A 96 -9.59 -4.07 -6.55
C LEU A 96 -10.26 -3.25 -7.64
N GLU A 97 -11.57 -3.09 -7.56
CA GLU A 97 -12.35 -2.32 -8.53
C GLU A 97 -12.10 -0.82 -8.36
N GLU A 98 -12.07 -0.32 -7.13
CA GLU A 98 -11.70 1.07 -6.86
C GLU A 98 -10.24 1.35 -7.26
N ILE A 99 -9.34 0.39 -7.02
CA ILE A 99 -7.94 0.48 -7.47
C ILE A 99 -7.87 0.52 -9.00
N ARG A 100 -8.73 -0.22 -9.71
CA ARG A 100 -8.79 -0.20 -11.18
C ARG A 100 -9.21 1.19 -11.66
N GLN A 101 -10.28 1.75 -11.11
CA GLN A 101 -10.74 3.10 -11.44
C GLN A 101 -9.64 4.14 -11.20
N LEU A 102 -8.95 4.05 -10.07
CA LEU A 102 -7.77 4.86 -9.73
C LEU A 102 -6.65 4.76 -10.77
N LEU A 103 -6.37 3.56 -11.27
CA LEU A 103 -5.33 3.30 -12.27
C LEU A 103 -5.76 3.77 -13.68
N ASP A 104 -7.05 3.74 -13.99
CA ASP A 104 -7.60 4.17 -15.28
C ASP A 104 -7.54 5.70 -15.44
N LEU A 105 -7.63 6.46 -14.34
CA LEU A 105 -7.42 7.92 -14.34
C LEU A 105 -6.04 8.33 -14.89
N TYR A 106 -5.07 7.43 -14.83
CA TYR A 106 -3.71 7.68 -15.29
C TYR A 106 -3.59 7.72 -16.83
N HIS A 107 -4.61 7.27 -17.58
CA HIS A 107 -4.54 7.08 -19.04
C HIS A 107 -5.42 8.00 -19.88
N MET A 108 -6.23 8.90 -19.30
CA MET A 108 -7.17 9.74 -20.07
C MET A 108 -7.00 11.24 -19.83
N ASP A 109 -6.91 12.01 -20.91
CA ASP A 109 -6.47 13.41 -20.88
C ASP A 109 -7.62 14.45 -20.73
N ASP A 110 -8.89 14.11 -20.96
CA ASP A 110 -9.97 15.13 -21.02
C ASP A 110 -11.14 14.98 -20.01
N SER A 111 -11.34 13.81 -19.37
CA SER A 111 -12.42 13.58 -18.37
C SER A 111 -11.95 13.67 -16.90
N GLN A 112 -10.81 14.31 -16.66
CA GLN A 112 -10.00 14.14 -15.44
C GLN A 112 -10.61 14.70 -14.17
N GLU A 113 -11.39 15.79 -14.23
CA GLU A 113 -11.77 16.54 -13.02
C GLU A 113 -12.91 15.87 -12.24
N ILE A 114 -13.90 15.31 -12.95
CA ILE A 114 -15.04 14.60 -12.33
C ILE A 114 -14.54 13.32 -11.65
N GLN A 115 -13.75 12.52 -12.37
CA GLN A 115 -13.26 11.25 -11.84
C GLN A 115 -12.25 11.44 -10.70
N LEU A 116 -11.41 12.49 -10.77
CA LEU A 116 -10.54 12.88 -9.66
C LEU A 116 -11.34 13.21 -8.40
N ARG A 117 -12.42 13.98 -8.55
CA ARG A 117 -13.28 14.38 -7.44
C ARG A 117 -13.96 13.18 -6.79
N GLU A 118 -14.53 12.27 -7.58
CA GLU A 118 -15.16 11.04 -7.08
C GLU A 118 -14.16 10.18 -6.31
N THR A 119 -12.97 10.00 -6.88
CA THR A 119 -11.90 9.22 -6.29
C THR A 119 -11.37 9.84 -4.99
N PHE A 120 -11.30 11.17 -4.93
CA PHE A 120 -10.90 11.91 -3.73
C PHE A 120 -11.95 11.79 -2.61
N VAL A 121 -13.24 11.83 -2.93
CA VAL A 121 -14.32 11.59 -1.97
C VAL A 121 -14.22 10.17 -1.40
N LEU A 122 -13.97 9.18 -2.26
CA LEU A 122 -13.79 7.81 -1.81
C LEU A 122 -12.57 7.65 -0.88
N ALA A 123 -11.45 8.29 -1.21
CA ALA A 123 -10.25 8.27 -0.37
C ALA A 123 -10.49 8.92 1.01
N GLN A 124 -11.28 9.99 1.09
CA GLN A 124 -11.66 10.60 2.36
C GLN A 124 -12.51 9.66 3.22
N LYS A 125 -13.45 8.92 2.60
CA LYS A 125 -14.24 7.90 3.31
C LYS A 125 -13.34 6.83 3.91
N HIS A 126 -12.46 6.21 3.12
CA HIS A 126 -11.53 5.19 3.62
C HIS A 126 -10.64 5.74 4.73
N LEU A 127 -10.18 6.99 4.64
CA LEU A 127 -9.42 7.62 5.71
C LEU A 127 -10.24 7.76 7.01
N SER A 128 -11.50 8.18 6.91
CA SER A 128 -12.41 8.27 8.06
C SER A 128 -12.59 6.90 8.70
N ASP A 129 -12.92 5.88 7.90
CA ASP A 129 -13.13 4.51 8.37
C ASP A 129 -11.86 3.97 9.09
N MET A 130 -10.66 4.24 8.55
CA MET A 130 -9.40 3.86 9.20
C MET A 130 -9.15 4.61 10.52
N GLN A 131 -9.55 5.87 10.62
CA GLN A 131 -9.42 6.68 11.84
C GLN A 131 -10.37 6.21 12.94
N GLU A 132 -11.59 5.85 12.58
CA GLU A 132 -12.59 5.25 13.49
C GLU A 132 -12.10 3.91 14.02
N GLN A 133 -11.66 2.99 13.14
CA GLN A 133 -11.08 1.71 13.55
C GLN A 133 -9.87 1.88 14.47
N ARG A 134 -9.03 2.89 14.23
CA ARG A 134 -7.89 3.19 15.12
C ARG A 134 -8.39 3.62 16.50
N ALA A 135 -9.39 4.51 16.57
CA ALA A 135 -9.93 4.97 17.84
C ALA A 135 -10.53 3.80 18.65
N GLU A 136 -11.31 2.93 18.01
CA GLU A 136 -11.87 1.73 18.65
C GLU A 136 -10.78 0.79 19.18
N LEU A 137 -9.72 0.56 18.39
CA LEU A 137 -8.58 -0.26 18.82
C LEU A 137 -7.82 0.39 19.98
N ASP A 138 -7.62 1.71 19.96
CA ASP A 138 -6.96 2.43 21.03
C ASP A 138 -7.75 2.32 22.36
N GLU A 139 -9.09 2.39 22.30
CA GLU A 139 -9.97 2.16 23.45
C GLU A 139 -9.85 0.72 23.99
N ALA A 140 -9.94 -0.28 23.10
CA ALA A 140 -9.82 -1.69 23.49
C ALA A 140 -8.44 -2.00 24.11
N ILE A 141 -7.37 -1.43 23.55
CA ILE A 141 -6.00 -1.54 24.09
C ILE A 141 -5.93 -0.92 25.49
N ALA A 142 -6.53 0.25 25.70
CA ALA A 142 -6.54 0.92 26.99
C ALA A 142 -7.31 0.11 28.05
N GLU A 143 -8.47 -0.43 27.69
CA GLU A 143 -9.26 -1.30 28.57
C GLU A 143 -8.47 -2.56 28.96
N LEU A 144 -7.89 -3.25 27.98
CA LEU A 144 -7.12 -4.47 28.23
C LEU A 144 -5.90 -4.19 29.13
N LYS A 145 -5.20 -3.07 28.93
CA LYS A 145 -4.10 -2.65 29.80
C LYS A 145 -4.58 -2.43 31.23
N ALA A 146 -5.70 -1.72 31.43
CA ALA A 146 -6.25 -1.50 32.76
C ALA A 146 -6.63 -2.81 33.46
N GLN A 147 -7.20 -3.76 32.73
CA GLN A 147 -7.51 -5.10 33.25
C GLN A 147 -6.24 -5.88 33.63
N MET A 148 -5.20 -5.82 32.81
CA MET A 148 -3.89 -6.44 33.10
C MET A 148 -3.23 -5.82 34.33
N ASP A 149 -3.25 -4.49 34.45
CA ASP A 149 -2.69 -3.77 35.60
C ASP A 149 -3.43 -4.13 36.90
N TRP A 150 -4.76 -4.18 36.85
CA TRP A 150 -5.58 -4.65 37.96
C TRP A 150 -5.23 -6.10 38.34
N GLY A 151 -5.13 -6.98 37.35
CA GLY A 151 -4.77 -8.39 37.54
C GLY A 151 -3.39 -8.55 38.17
N ALA A 152 -2.39 -7.80 37.70
CA ALA A 152 -1.04 -7.79 38.24
C ALA A 152 -1.02 -7.30 39.70
N ALA A 153 -1.73 -6.21 40.01
CA ALA A 153 -1.85 -5.70 41.38
C ALA A 153 -2.59 -6.67 42.31
N ARG A 154 -3.57 -7.42 41.79
CA ARG A 154 -4.28 -8.45 42.55
C ARG A 154 -3.39 -9.65 42.83
N LEU A 155 -2.63 -10.11 41.85
CA LEU A 155 -1.67 -11.21 41.98
C LEU A 155 -0.55 -10.85 42.96
N ALA A 156 -0.02 -9.63 42.94
CA ALA A 156 1.02 -9.20 43.89
C ALA A 156 0.57 -9.22 45.36
N LYS A 157 -0.73 -9.08 45.62
CA LYS A 157 -1.32 -9.14 46.98
C LYS A 157 -1.61 -10.57 47.44
N LEU A 158 -1.63 -11.53 46.53
CA LEU A 158 -1.69 -12.95 46.83
C LEU A 158 -0.23 -13.39 46.91
N GLU A 159 0.29 -13.60 48.12
CA GLU A 159 1.66 -14.12 48.30
C GLU A 159 1.93 -15.31 47.35
N PRO A 160 3.20 -15.50 46.91
CA PRO A 160 3.52 -16.51 45.91
C PRO A 160 2.97 -17.86 46.35
N ILE A 161 2.24 -18.53 45.46
CA ILE A 161 1.86 -19.93 45.63
C ILE A 161 3.16 -20.64 46.01
N PRO A 162 3.27 -21.25 47.21
CA PRO A 162 4.48 -21.97 47.59
C PRO A 162 4.75 -22.96 46.47
N ALA A 163 5.94 -22.84 45.87
CA ALA A 163 6.37 -23.70 44.77
C ALA A 163 5.98 -25.13 45.15
N ILE A 164 5.15 -25.77 44.32
CA ILE A 164 4.80 -27.17 44.49
C ILE A 164 6.13 -27.92 44.35
N ALA A 165 6.75 -28.20 45.50
CA ALA A 165 7.91 -29.04 45.61
C ALA A 165 7.50 -30.43 45.14
N SER A 166 8.03 -30.87 43.99
CA SER A 166 8.10 -32.25 43.53
C SER A 166 9.14 -32.36 42.42
#